data_AF-A0A842G8J0-F1
#
_entry.id   AF-A0A842G8J0-F1
#
_cell.length_a   1.000
_cell.length_b   1.000
_cell.length_c   1.000
_cell.angle_alpha   90.00
_cell.angle_beta   90.00
_cell.angle_gamma   90.00
#
_symmetry.space_group_name_H-M   'P 1'
#
loop_
_entity.id
_entity.type
_entity.pdbx_description
1 polymer ?
#
loop_
_entity_poly.entity_id
_entity_poly.type
_entity_poly.pdbx_seq_one_letter_code
_entity_poly.pdbx_strand_id
1 'polypeptide(L)'
;MNRYYVQLNDAGFIVAWSRVDVENHIEIQAKEEMFEKLEFVKVVNGVAEIDTQEQAAVIERALNAPLSHIDRLEKENAEQLLYIIDIEERALKAAEVAEQASKDNADTLLYFIEAGI
;
A
#
# COMPACT_ATOMS: atom_id res chain seq x y z
N MET A 1 -22.60 9.90 -26.56
CA MET A 1 -21.75 8.74 -26.95
C MET A 1 -20.66 9.29 -27.84
N ASN A 2 -19.41 9.00 -27.51
CA ASN A 2 -18.23 9.47 -28.24
C ASN A 2 -17.63 8.30 -29.03
N ARG A 3 -16.90 8.63 -30.10
CA ARG A 3 -16.17 7.65 -30.90
C ARG A 3 -14.79 7.43 -30.30
N TYR A 4 -14.43 6.17 -30.15
CA TYR A 4 -13.11 5.76 -29.68
C TYR A 4 -12.60 4.62 -30.55
N TYR A 5 -11.29 4.42 -30.52
CA TYR A 5 -10.62 3.35 -31.22
C TYR A 5 -10.06 2.38 -30.18
N VAL A 6 -10.38 1.10 -30.30
CA VAL A 6 -10.02 0.10 -29.29
C VAL A 6 -9.33 -1.11 -29.89
N GLN A 7 -8.43 -1.68 -29.10
CA GLN A 7 -7.92 -3.02 -29.37
C GLN A 7 -8.67 -4.01 -28.49
N LEU A 8 -9.04 -5.15 -29.07
CA LEU A 8 -9.73 -6.22 -28.36
C LEU A 8 -8.82 -7.42 -28.12
N ASN A 9 -9.07 -8.16 -27.04
CA ASN A 9 -8.55 -9.52 -26.88
C ASN A 9 -9.42 -10.55 -27.62
N ASP A 10 -8.98 -11.81 -27.62
CA ASP A 10 -9.69 -12.94 -28.26
C ASP A 10 -11.10 -13.18 -27.70
N ALA A 11 -11.40 -12.68 -26.50
CA ALA A 11 -12.71 -12.77 -25.86
C ALA A 11 -13.63 -11.55 -26.14
N GLY A 12 -13.13 -10.55 -26.88
CA GLY A 12 -13.87 -9.34 -27.26
C GLY A 12 -13.89 -8.23 -26.21
N PHE A 13 -13.04 -8.31 -25.20
CA PHE A 13 -12.84 -7.25 -24.19
C PHE A 13 -11.77 -6.27 -24.63
N ILE A 14 -11.93 -5.02 -24.19
CA ILE A 14 -11.03 -3.93 -24.56
C ILE A 14 -9.72 -4.02 -23.78
N VAL A 15 -8.60 -4.09 -24.49
CA VAL A 15 -7.24 -4.10 -23.91
C VAL A 15 -6.51 -2.77 -24.04
N ALA A 16 -6.94 -1.91 -24.98
CA ALA A 16 -6.39 -0.58 -25.15
C ALA A 16 -7.45 0.38 -25.72
N TRP A 17 -7.35 1.66 -25.34
CA TRP A 17 -8.18 2.75 -25.82
C TRP A 17 -7.36 3.83 -26.51
N SER A 18 -7.93 4.44 -27.55
CA SER A 18 -7.41 5.63 -28.19
C SER A 18 -8.55 6.60 -28.57
N ARG A 19 -8.26 7.90 -28.48
CA ARG A 19 -9.15 8.97 -28.95
C ARG A 19 -8.91 9.32 -30.42
N VAL A 20 -7.80 8.86 -30.99
CA VAL A 20 -7.41 9.07 -32.37
C VAL A 20 -7.37 7.75 -33.11
N ASP A 21 -7.52 7.79 -34.43
CA ASP A 21 -7.38 6.61 -35.26
C ASP A 21 -5.96 6.05 -35.13
N VAL A 22 -5.86 4.76 -34.82
CA VAL A 22 -4.61 4.05 -34.58
C VAL A 22 -4.70 2.73 -35.35
N GLU A 23 -3.60 2.38 -36.01
CA GLU A 23 -3.52 1.14 -36.78
C GLU A 23 -3.85 -0.08 -35.89
N ASN A 24 -4.59 -1.03 -36.43
CA ASN A 24 -5.09 -2.23 -35.74
C ASN A 24 -6.10 -1.99 -34.59
N HIS A 25 -6.68 -0.78 -34.48
CA HIS A 25 -7.80 -0.52 -33.58
C HIS A 25 -9.13 -0.48 -34.36
N ILE A 26 -10.21 -0.89 -33.70
CA ILE A 26 -11.57 -0.82 -34.24
C ILE A 26 -12.29 0.42 -33.71
N GLU A 27 -13.02 1.12 -34.58
CA GLU A 27 -13.87 2.23 -34.16
C GLU A 27 -15.12 1.70 -33.45
N ILE A 28 -15.41 2.25 -32.27
CA ILE A 28 -16.58 1.93 -31.47
C ILE A 28 -17.23 3.18 -30.87
N GLN A 29 -18.49 3.05 -30.47
CA GLN A 29 -19.17 4.06 -29.66
C GLN A 29 -19.12 3.68 -28.19
N ALA A 30 -18.64 4.59 -27.35
CA ALA A 30 -18.65 4.41 -25.91
C ALA A 30 -19.12 5.68 -25.18
N LYS A 31 -19.51 5.53 -23.92
CA LYS A 31 -19.67 6.66 -23.01
C LYS A 31 -18.30 7.06 -22.48
N GLU A 32 -18.12 8.34 -22.16
CA GLU A 32 -16.84 8.86 -21.69
C GLU A 32 -16.38 8.21 -20.37
N GLU A 33 -17.33 7.88 -19.50
CA GLU A 33 -17.13 7.12 -18.25
C GLU A 33 -16.57 5.70 -18.42
N MET A 34 -16.57 5.16 -19.65
CA MET A 34 -16.04 3.83 -19.98
C MET A 34 -14.59 3.88 -20.45
N PHE A 35 -14.09 5.06 -20.85
CA PHE A 35 -12.74 5.21 -21.41
C PHE A 35 -11.64 4.81 -20.41
N GLU A 36 -11.90 4.98 -19.12
CA GLU A 36 -10.97 4.59 -18.03
C GLU A 36 -11.12 3.12 -17.61
N LYS A 37 -12.06 2.38 -18.22
CA LYS A 37 -12.42 1.02 -17.83
C LYS A 37 -12.01 0.04 -18.93
N LEU A 38 -11.05 -0.84 -18.62
CA LEU A 38 -10.51 -1.81 -19.57
C LEU A 38 -11.03 -3.23 -19.28
N GLU A 39 -10.91 -3.67 -18.03
CA GLU A 39 -10.99 -5.10 -17.66
C GLU A 39 -12.38 -5.74 -17.78
N PHE A 40 -13.44 -4.95 -17.89
CA PHE A 40 -14.83 -5.45 -17.91
C PHE A 40 -15.70 -4.76 -18.97
N VAL A 41 -15.08 -4.11 -19.96
CA VAL A 41 -15.80 -3.48 -21.07
C VAL A 41 -15.65 -4.34 -22.32
N LYS A 42 -16.79 -4.78 -22.85
CA LYS A 42 -16.90 -5.64 -24.02
C LYS A 42 -17.52 -4.87 -25.18
N VAL A 43 -17.09 -5.16 -26.40
CA VAL A 43 -17.69 -4.55 -27.59
C VAL A 43 -18.77 -5.47 -28.16
N VAL A 44 -20.00 -4.97 -28.22
CA VAL A 44 -21.15 -5.65 -28.80
C VAL A 44 -21.73 -4.75 -29.90
N ASN A 45 -21.72 -5.24 -31.14
CA ASN A 45 -22.22 -4.50 -32.32
C ASN A 45 -21.61 -3.10 -32.51
N GLY A 46 -20.32 -2.93 -32.20
CA GLY A 46 -19.62 -1.64 -32.32
C GLY A 46 -19.93 -0.64 -31.20
N VAL A 47 -20.59 -1.08 -30.13
CA VAL A 47 -20.86 -0.29 -28.92
C VAL A 47 -20.16 -0.93 -27.73
N ALA A 48 -19.52 -0.11 -26.89
CA ALA A 48 -18.98 -0.56 -25.61
C ALA A 48 -20.12 -0.80 -24.60
N GLU A 49 -20.16 -2.01 -24.06
CA GLU A 49 -21.05 -2.40 -22.97
C GLU A 49 -20.21 -2.90 -21.78
N ILE A 50 -20.69 -2.60 -20.57
CA ILE A 50 -20.08 -3.13 -19.35
C ILE A 50 -20.60 -4.54 -19.14
N ASP A 51 -19.70 -5.51 -19.06
CA ASP A 51 -20.02 -6.86 -18.61
C ASP A 51 -20.09 -6.85 -17.08
N THR A 52 -21.31 -6.90 -16.54
CA THR A 52 -21.56 -6.82 -15.10
C THR A 52 -21.07 -8.05 -14.34
N GLN A 53 -20.94 -9.21 -15.00
CA GLN A 53 -20.37 -10.41 -14.38
C GLN A 53 -18.86 -10.28 -14.24
N GLU A 54 -18.18 -9.86 -15.30
CA GLU A 54 -16.74 -9.63 -15.25
C GLU A 54 -16.40 -8.48 -14.29
N GLN A 55 -17.21 -7.42 -14.26
CA GLN A 55 -17.06 -6.35 -13.29
C GLN A 55 -17.13 -6.84 -11.84
N ALA A 56 -18.11 -7.71 -11.51
CA ALA A 56 -18.22 -8.31 -10.19
C ALA A 56 -17.00 -9.19 -9.87
N ALA A 57 -16.53 -9.98 -10.84
CA ALA A 57 -15.36 -10.84 -10.68
C ALA A 57 -14.05 -10.05 -10.49
N VAL A 58 -13.91 -8.89 -11.14
CA VAL A 58 -12.77 -7.98 -10.96
C VAL A 58 -12.81 -7.35 -9.56
N ILE A 59 -13.99 -6.89 -9.13
CA ILE A 59 -14.18 -6.33 -7.78
C ILE A 59 -13.90 -7.40 -6.71
N GLU A 60 -14.39 -8.62 -6.88
CA GLU A 60 -14.16 -9.72 -5.97
C GLU A 60 -12.67 -10.10 -5.90
N ARG A 61 -11.97 -10.13 -7.04
CA ARG A 61 -10.51 -10.33 -7.08
C ARG A 61 -9.76 -9.21 -6.37
N ALA A 62 -10.17 -7.96 -6.54
CA ALA A 62 -9.55 -6.82 -5.86
C ALA A 62 -9.79 -6.86 -4.35
N LEU A 63 -10.99 -7.22 -3.90
CA LEU A 63 -11.34 -7.34 -2.48
C LEU A 63 -10.64 -8.51 -1.79
N ASN A 64 -10.44 -9.62 -2.51
CA ASN A 64 -9.75 -10.80 -1.99
C ASN A 64 -8.25 -10.83 -2.32
N ALA A 65 -7.73 -9.76 -2.92
CA ALA A 65 -6.30 -9.66 -3.20
C ALA A 65 -5.54 -9.70 -1.87
N PRO A 66 -4.44 -10.46 -1.77
CA PRO A 66 -3.56 -10.38 -0.61
C PRO A 66 -3.12 -8.93 -0.44
N LEU A 67 -2.99 -8.49 0.82
CA LEU A 67 -2.51 -7.16 1.23
C LEU A 67 -1.49 -6.65 0.21
N SER A 68 -1.77 -5.47 -0.35
CA SER A 68 -0.90 -4.89 -1.36
C SER A 68 0.51 -4.77 -0.77
N HIS A 69 1.53 -4.75 -1.62
CA HIS A 69 2.90 -4.59 -1.14
C HIS A 69 3.07 -3.36 -0.24
N ILE A 70 2.29 -2.31 -0.51
CA ILE A 70 2.21 -1.09 0.31
C ILE A 70 1.63 -1.40 1.69
N ASP A 71 0.49 -2.08 1.79
CA ASP A 71 -0.12 -2.41 3.08
C ASP A 71 0.80 -3.29 3.94
N ARG A 72 1.56 -4.19 3.30
CA ARG A 72 2.58 -5.00 3.98
C ARG A 72 3.72 -4.14 4.52
N LEU A 73 4.22 -3.20 3.71
CA LEU A 73 5.28 -2.27 4.11
C LEU A 73 4.81 -1.33 5.24
N GLU A 74 3.56 -0.86 5.20
CA GLU A 74 2.99 -0.04 6.27
C GLU A 74 2.92 -0.82 7.59
N LYS A 75 2.50 -2.09 7.52
CA LYS A 75 2.48 -2.97 8.70
C LYS A 75 3.88 -3.24 9.23
N GLU A 76 4.84 -3.58 8.37
CA GLU A 76 6.23 -3.81 8.76
C GLU A 76 6.86 -2.55 9.39
N ASN A 77 6.57 -1.36 8.84
CA ASN A 77 7.01 -0.10 9.42
C ASN A 77 6.42 0.15 10.81
N ALA A 78 5.12 -0.13 11.00
CA ALA A 78 4.47 0.00 12.32
C ALA A 78 5.10 -0.95 13.35
N GLU A 79 5.40 -2.19 12.96
CA GLU A 79 6.07 -3.17 13.83
C GLU A 79 7.51 -2.74 14.17
N GLN A 80 8.26 -2.21 13.20
CA GLN A 80 9.61 -1.69 13.43
C GLN A 80 9.61 -0.49 14.38
N LEU A 81 8.65 0.44 14.25
CA LEU A 81 8.52 1.58 15.16
C LEU A 81 8.24 1.13 16.60
N LEU A 82 7.35 0.14 16.79
CA LEU A 82 7.07 -0.43 18.11
C LEU A 82 8.32 -1.07 18.72
N TYR A 83 9.11 -1.77 17.91
CA TYR A 83 10.36 -2.38 18.37
C TYR A 83 11.41 -1.33 18.76
N ILE A 84 11.53 -0.24 17.99
CA ILE A 84 12.42 0.88 18.32
C ILE A 84 12.02 1.50 19.66
N ILE A 85 10.72 1.73 19.89
CA ILE A 85 10.23 2.29 21.17
C ILE A 85 10.62 1.39 22.36
N ASP A 86 10.46 0.07 22.24
CA ASP A 86 10.86 -0.88 23.31
C ASP A 86 12.38 -0.84 23.57
N ILE A 87 13.21 -0.73 22.51
CA ILE A 87 14.66 -0.58 22.68
C ILE A 87 15.00 0.73 23.40
N GLU A 88 14.41 1.84 22.98
CA GLU A 88 14.66 3.16 23.58
C GLU A 88 14.24 3.19 25.05
N GLU A 89 13.10 2.59 25.40
CA GLU A 89 12.65 2.49 26.78
C GLU A 89 13.64 1.68 27.65
N ARG A 90 14.15 0.57 27.12
CA ARG A 90 15.17 -0.24 27.82
C ARG A 90 16.48 0.51 27.98
N ALA A 91 16.89 1.26 26.96
CA ALA A 91 18.11 2.06 27.01
C ALA A 91 17.98 3.19 28.04
N LEU A 92 16.82 3.85 28.11
CA LEU A 92 16.54 4.88 29.11
C LEU A 92 16.59 4.30 30.53
N LYS A 93 15.91 3.17 30.78
CA LYS A 93 15.95 2.48 32.09
C LYS A 93 17.38 2.08 32.47
N ALA A 94 18.17 1.59 31.53
CA ALA A 94 19.56 1.22 31.79
C ALA A 94 20.42 2.44 32.17
N ALA A 95 20.20 3.59 31.52
CA ALA A 95 20.89 4.83 31.86
C ALA A 95 20.53 5.33 33.26
N GLU A 96 19.25 5.27 33.64
CA GLU A 96 18.79 5.62 34.99
C GLU A 96 19.44 4.74 36.07
N VAL A 97 19.51 3.44 35.84
CA VAL A 97 20.17 2.49 36.76
C VAL A 97 21.66 2.80 36.89
N ALA A 98 22.34 3.11 35.78
CA ALA A 98 23.76 3.46 35.81
C ALA A 98 24.02 4.79 36.56
N GLU A 99 23.16 5.79 36.37
CA GLU A 99 23.25 7.06 37.10
C GLU A 99 23.03 6.85 38.60
N GLN A 100 22.02 6.06 38.98
CA GLN A 100 21.74 5.78 40.39
C GLN A 100 22.90 5.02 41.05
N ALA A 101 23.44 4.00 40.37
CA ALA A 101 24.60 3.27 40.87
C ALA A 101 25.82 4.19 41.06
N SER A 102 26.01 5.17 40.16
CA SER A 102 27.07 6.17 40.31
C SER A 102 26.85 7.09 41.52
N LYS A 103 25.61 7.51 41.79
CA LYS A 103 25.25 8.32 42.96
C LYS A 103 25.45 7.53 44.26
N ASP A 104 24.93 6.31 44.32
CA ASP A 104 25.06 5.43 45.49
C ASP A 104 26.55 5.17 45.81
N ASN A 105 27.38 4.98 44.78
CA ASN A 105 28.81 4.81 44.94
C ASN A 105 29.50 6.09 45.45
N ALA A 106 29.11 7.26 44.94
CA ALA A 106 29.63 8.55 45.42
C ALA A 106 29.24 8.80 46.89
N ASP A 107 28.00 8.51 47.28
CA ASP A 107 27.50 8.65 48.64
C ASP A 107 28.22 7.69 49.59
N THR A 108 28.49 6.46 49.14
CA THR A 108 29.27 5.48 49.90
C THR A 108 30.71 5.95 50.13
N LEU A 109 31.35 6.51 49.10
CA LEU A 109 32.69 7.09 49.23
C LEU A 109 32.71 8.29 50.20
N LEU A 110 31.69 9.15 50.14
CA LEU A 110 31.56 10.27 51.05
C LEU A 110 31.42 9.80 52.51
N TYR A 111 30.59 8.77 52.75
CA TYR A 111 30.43 8.17 54.06
C TYR A 111 31.76 7.65 54.64
N PHE A 112 32.58 6.97 53.84
CA PHE A 112 33.90 6.52 54.30
C PHE A 112 34.83 7.69 54.66
N ILE A 113 34.84 8.74 53.84
CA ILE A 113 35.62 9.96 54.12
C ILE A 113 35.16 10.62 55.43
N GLU A 114 33.85 10.74 55.66
CA GLU A 114 33.29 11.33 56.88
C GLU A 114 33.54 10.46 58.13
N ALA A 115 33.55 9.13 57.97
CA ALA A 115 33.87 8.19 59.04
C ALA A 115 35.37 8.14 59.38
N GLY A 116 36.23 8.74 58.57
CA GLY A 116 37.68 8.79 58.77
C GLY A 116 38.38 7.45 58.57
N ILE A 117 37.82 6.57 57.72
CA ILE A 117 38.34 5.23 57.40
C ILE A 117 38.80 5.17 55.95
#